data_AF-A0A380HLQ4-F1
#
_entry.id   AF-A0A380HLQ4-F1
#
_cell.length_a   1.000
_cell.length_b   1.000
_cell.length_c   1.000
_cell.angle_alpha   90.00
_cell.angle_beta   90.00
_cell.angle_gamma   90.00
#
_symmetry.space_group_name_H-M   'P 1'
#
loop_
_entity.id
_entity.type
_entity.pdbx_description
1 polymer ?
#
loop_
_entity_poly.entity_id
_entity_poly.type
_entity_poly.pdbx_seq_one_letter_code
_entity_poly.pdbx_strand_id
1 'polypeptide(L)'
;MKNLLIRNIKLRKWTIVIYAVLLLISPLQLIIENHSLLTRILYSLVAMILLFVSVLDSGHVFRLNSKLGHSNAYDFFGSLPVSKKDMLNANYVTLILFTLIGAGILSLFHIPNSNFAASGISIDVTLPYSYIAINFFAIPIAFKKYSEQKSENISYLMYLLVMLLIIPIVAVLITLAVLLIFKIKLTALDYFEPVFNYGFLGLSIIFLIANYFIQYKKVN
;
A
#
# COMPACT_ATOMS: atom_id res chain seq x y z
N MET A 1 -21.28 8.94 -11.40
CA MET A 1 -20.07 8.15 -11.05
C MET A 1 -18.97 8.09 -12.13
N LYS A 2 -19.27 7.75 -13.41
CA LYS A 2 -18.24 7.55 -14.48
C LYS A 2 -17.22 8.69 -14.62
N ASN A 3 -17.68 9.94 -14.66
CA ASN A 3 -16.79 11.10 -14.83
C ASN A 3 -15.84 11.30 -13.64
N LEU A 4 -16.23 10.91 -12.42
CA LEU A 4 -15.38 10.98 -11.23
C LEU A 4 -14.25 9.94 -11.29
N LEU A 5 -14.55 8.73 -11.78
CA LEU A 5 -13.53 7.70 -12.00
C LEU A 5 -12.50 8.18 -13.04
N ILE A 6 -12.97 8.74 -14.16
CA ILE A 6 -12.09 9.30 -15.20
C ILE A 6 -11.22 10.42 -14.63
N ARG A 7 -11.80 11.33 -13.84
CA ARG A 7 -11.05 12.40 -13.14
C ARG A 7 -9.95 11.79 -12.27
N ASN A 8 -10.30 10.85 -11.39
CA ASN A 8 -9.36 10.24 -10.46
C ASN A 8 -8.22 9.50 -11.19
N ILE A 9 -8.51 8.81 -12.30
CA ILE A 9 -7.51 8.17 -13.15
C ILE A 9 -6.58 9.21 -13.79
N LYS A 10 -7.12 10.28 -14.37
CA LYS A 10 -6.32 11.37 -14.97
C LYS A 10 -5.38 12.03 -13.96
N LEU A 11 -5.86 12.26 -12.74
CA LEU A 11 -5.04 12.82 -11.66
C LEU A 11 -3.91 11.88 -11.24
N ARG A 12 -4.03 10.57 -11.48
CA ARG A 12 -3.03 9.55 -11.16
C ARG A 12 -2.13 9.18 -12.35
N LYS A 13 -2.03 10.02 -13.39
CA LYS A 13 -1.19 9.77 -14.58
C LYS A 13 0.23 9.27 -14.26
N TRP A 14 0.90 9.88 -13.27
CA TRP A 14 2.26 9.50 -12.88
C TRP A 14 2.34 8.10 -12.26
N THR A 15 1.37 7.70 -11.44
CA THR A 15 1.30 6.32 -10.91
C THR A 15 1.13 5.32 -12.05
N ILE A 16 0.32 5.65 -13.06
CA ILE A 16 0.15 4.81 -14.26
C ILE A 16 1.47 4.68 -15.03
N VAL A 17 2.20 5.78 -15.22
CA VAL A 17 3.52 5.74 -15.88
C VAL A 17 4.49 4.86 -15.11
N ILE A 18 4.58 5.02 -13.80
CA ILE A 18 5.46 4.20 -12.94
C ILE A 18 5.09 2.72 -13.07
N TYR A 19 3.80 2.38 -12.97
CA TYR A 19 3.31 1.01 -13.11
C TYR A 19 3.63 0.41 -14.49
N ALA A 20 3.48 1.19 -15.56
CA ALA A 20 3.83 0.74 -16.91
C ALA A 20 5.32 0.47 -17.07
N VAL A 21 6.17 1.36 -16.54
CA VAL A 21 7.63 1.19 -16.56
C VAL A 21 8.05 -0.05 -15.77
N LEU A 22 7.50 -0.26 -14.57
CA LEU A 22 7.75 -1.46 -13.78
C LEU A 22 7.36 -2.73 -14.54
N LEU A 23 6.20 -2.74 -15.18
CA LEU A 23 5.73 -3.90 -15.95
C LEU A 23 6.66 -4.20 -17.13
N LEU A 24 7.14 -3.19 -17.85
CA LEU A 24 8.11 -3.34 -18.94
C LEU A 24 9.47 -3.89 -18.49
N ILE A 25 9.91 -3.52 -17.28
CA ILE A 25 11.17 -3.98 -16.69
C ILE A 25 11.01 -5.39 -16.09
N SER A 26 9.81 -5.77 -15.66
CA SER A 26 9.56 -7.06 -15.01
C SER A 26 10.09 -8.29 -15.75
N PRO A 27 9.99 -8.48 -17.08
CA PRO A 27 10.56 -9.67 -17.73
C PRO A 27 12.09 -9.73 -17.70
N LEU A 28 12.79 -8.59 -17.54
CA LEU A 28 14.25 -8.57 -17.52
C LEU A 28 14.84 -9.34 -16.33
N GLN A 29 14.08 -9.47 -15.24
CA GLN A 29 14.52 -10.21 -14.05
C GLN A 29 14.69 -11.71 -14.30
N LEU A 30 14.07 -12.26 -15.36
CA LEU A 30 14.20 -13.67 -15.74
C LEU A 30 15.47 -13.97 -16.53
N ILE A 31 16.12 -12.92 -17.05
CA ILE A 31 17.31 -13.03 -17.92
C ILE A 31 18.60 -12.94 -17.08
N ILE A 32 18.51 -12.46 -15.84
CA ILE A 32 19.68 -12.19 -14.99
C ILE A 32 20.03 -13.44 -14.17
N GLU A 33 21.12 -14.12 -14.50
CA GLU A 33 21.60 -15.26 -13.74
C GLU A 33 22.25 -14.84 -12.40
N ASN A 34 21.88 -15.49 -11.30
CA ASN A 34 22.19 -15.04 -9.94
C ASN A 34 23.55 -15.54 -9.38
N HIS A 35 24.46 -15.94 -10.28
CA HIS A 35 25.70 -16.64 -9.90
C HIS A 35 26.91 -15.72 -9.69
N SER A 36 26.85 -14.47 -10.19
CA SER A 36 27.96 -13.53 -10.11
C SER A 36 27.75 -12.45 -9.03
N LEU A 37 28.85 -11.92 -8.48
CA LEU A 37 28.81 -10.81 -7.53
C LEU A 37 28.15 -9.55 -8.15
N LEU A 38 28.38 -9.32 -9.45
CA LEU A 38 27.81 -8.20 -10.20
C LEU A 38 26.29 -8.32 -10.32
N THR A 39 25.77 -9.52 -10.59
CA THR A 39 24.32 -9.75 -10.69
C THR A 39 23.63 -9.60 -9.34
N ARG A 40 24.27 -10.00 -8.23
CA ARG A 40 23.75 -9.72 -6.88
C ARG A 40 23.65 -8.22 -6.55
N ILE A 41 24.67 -7.42 -6.94
CA ILE A 41 24.64 -5.97 -6.76
C ILE A 41 23.51 -5.34 -7.57
N LEU A 42 23.32 -5.77 -8.83
CA LEU A 42 22.22 -5.30 -9.66
C LEU A 42 20.85 -5.67 -9.07
N TYR A 43 20.67 -6.89 -8.58
CA TYR A 43 19.43 -7.32 -7.91
C TYR A 43 19.14 -6.49 -6.66
N SER A 44 20.15 -6.20 -5.83
CA SER A 44 19.99 -5.36 -4.64
C SER A 44 19.56 -3.93 -5.01
N LEU A 45 20.14 -3.35 -6.06
CA LEU A 45 19.74 -2.03 -6.57
C LEU A 45 18.29 -2.03 -7.06
N VAL A 46 17.89 -3.07 -7.82
CA VAL A 46 16.50 -3.23 -8.28
C VAL A 46 15.54 -3.35 -7.10
N ALA A 47 15.87 -4.17 -6.10
CA ALA A 47 15.07 -4.31 -4.88
C ALA A 47 14.94 -2.98 -4.13
N MET A 48 16.02 -2.18 -4.04
CA MET A 48 15.99 -0.86 -3.40
C MET A 48 15.12 0.13 -4.18
N ILE A 49 15.18 0.13 -5.51
CA ILE A 49 14.30 0.93 -6.36
C ILE A 49 12.85 0.51 -6.18
N LEU A 50 12.56 -0.80 -6.13
CA LEU A 50 11.20 -1.31 -5.91
C LEU A 50 10.65 -0.92 -4.54
N LEU A 51 11.45 -1.03 -3.49
CA LEU A 51 11.11 -0.55 -2.15
C LEU A 51 10.84 0.95 -2.16
N PHE A 52 11.70 1.74 -2.80
CA PHE A 52 11.50 3.19 -2.91
C PHE A 52 10.21 3.53 -3.66
N VAL A 53 9.94 2.85 -4.78
CA VAL A 53 8.72 3.04 -5.56
C VAL A 53 7.49 2.59 -4.77
N SER A 54 7.55 1.48 -4.04
CA SER A 54 6.42 1.01 -3.22
C SER A 54 6.12 1.97 -2.07
N VAL A 55 7.14 2.56 -1.44
CA VAL A 55 7.00 3.59 -0.39
C VAL A 55 6.42 4.88 -0.97
N LEU A 56 6.95 5.36 -2.10
CA LEU A 56 6.44 6.56 -2.77
C LEU A 56 5.02 6.38 -3.28
N ASP A 57 4.69 5.18 -3.76
CA ASP A 57 3.35 4.92 -4.27
C ASP A 57 2.35 4.64 -3.14
N SER A 58 2.82 4.13 -2.01
CA SER A 58 2.04 3.96 -0.78
C SER A 58 1.41 5.27 -0.32
N GLY A 59 0.19 5.17 0.21
CA GLY A 59 -0.60 6.33 0.59
C GLY A 59 -1.03 7.16 -0.62
N HIS A 60 -1.25 6.54 -1.80
CA HIS A 60 -1.63 7.27 -3.02
C HIS A 60 -2.93 8.09 -2.90
N VAL A 61 -3.76 7.86 -1.88
CA VAL A 61 -4.91 8.71 -1.57
C VAL A 61 -4.49 10.11 -1.16
N PHE A 62 -3.40 10.25 -0.39
CA PHE A 62 -2.86 11.56 -0.01
C PHE A 62 -2.40 12.35 -1.23
N ARG A 63 -1.78 11.69 -2.21
CA ARG A 63 -1.37 12.31 -3.48
C ARG A 63 -2.56 12.64 -4.38
N LEU A 64 -3.63 11.86 -4.35
CA LEU A 64 -4.88 12.22 -5.01
C LEU A 64 -5.47 13.48 -4.36
N ASN A 65 -5.55 13.51 -3.03
CA ASN A 65 -6.08 14.64 -2.27
C ASN A 65 -5.30 15.95 -2.50
N SER A 66 -3.97 15.88 -2.56
CA SER A 66 -3.14 17.06 -2.85
C SER A 66 -3.44 17.64 -4.23
N LYS A 67 -3.64 16.78 -5.24
CA LYS A 67 -4.03 17.18 -6.61
C LYS A 67 -5.47 17.66 -6.72
N LEU A 68 -6.34 17.29 -5.78
CA LEU A 68 -7.72 17.77 -5.70
C LEU A 68 -7.83 19.16 -5.04
N GLY A 69 -6.74 19.72 -4.49
CA GLY A 69 -6.77 21.04 -3.83
C GLY A 69 -6.73 20.99 -2.29
N HIS A 70 -6.24 19.88 -1.71
CA HIS A 70 -6.04 19.73 -0.26
C HIS A 70 -7.32 19.91 0.57
N SER A 71 -7.37 20.91 1.46
CA SER A 71 -8.51 21.19 2.34
C SER A 71 -9.73 21.67 1.58
N ASN A 72 -9.51 22.43 0.51
CA ASN A 72 -10.56 23.09 -0.26
C ASN A 72 -11.22 22.15 -1.28
N ALA A 73 -10.65 20.95 -1.46
CA ALA A 73 -11.19 19.92 -2.35
C ALA A 73 -12.64 19.61 -2.00
N TYR A 74 -12.93 19.41 -0.71
CA TYR A 74 -14.27 19.08 -0.26
C TYR A 74 -15.28 20.18 -0.56
N ASP A 75 -14.94 21.45 -0.34
CA ASP A 75 -15.85 22.58 -0.55
C ASP A 75 -16.13 22.79 -2.04
N PHE A 76 -15.11 22.62 -2.89
CA PHE A 76 -15.26 22.72 -4.33
C PHE A 76 -16.07 21.56 -4.90
N PHE A 77 -15.72 20.31 -4.60
CA PHE A 77 -16.40 19.15 -5.17
C PHE A 77 -17.78 18.89 -4.54
N GLY A 78 -18.00 19.34 -3.31
CA GLY A 78 -19.32 19.36 -2.67
C GLY A 78 -20.29 20.37 -3.30
N SER A 79 -19.78 21.38 -4.02
CA SER A 79 -20.59 22.35 -4.78
C SER A 79 -20.98 21.87 -6.18
N LEU A 80 -20.36 20.80 -6.69
CA LEU A 80 -20.70 20.24 -7.98
C LEU A 80 -22.06 19.50 -7.92
N PRO A 81 -22.80 19.43 -9.04
CA PRO A 81 -24.07 18.70 -9.13
C PRO A 81 -23.82 17.18 -9.21
N VAL A 82 -23.16 16.63 -8.19
CA VAL A 82 -22.75 15.24 -8.10
C VAL A 82 -23.18 14.68 -6.75
N SER A 83 -23.73 13.47 -6.75
CA SER A 83 -24.10 12.81 -5.51
C SER A 83 -22.86 12.54 -4.64
N LYS A 84 -22.95 12.90 -3.35
CA LYS A 84 -21.92 12.59 -2.36
C LYS A 84 -21.63 11.09 -2.25
N LYS A 85 -22.63 10.25 -2.53
CA LYS A 85 -22.49 8.78 -2.58
C LYS A 85 -21.64 8.36 -3.76
N ASP A 86 -21.84 8.99 -4.92
CA ASP A 86 -21.01 8.75 -6.10
C ASP A 86 -19.56 9.17 -5.88
N MET A 87 -19.31 10.24 -5.12
CA MET A 87 -17.96 10.68 -4.75
C MET A 87 -17.26 9.66 -3.85
N LEU A 88 -17.94 9.21 -2.78
CA LEU A 88 -17.43 8.18 -1.90
C LEU A 88 -17.09 6.90 -2.67
N ASN A 89 -18.03 6.41 -3.48
CA ASN A 89 -17.86 5.20 -4.27
C ASN A 89 -16.70 5.32 -5.26
N ALA A 90 -16.59 6.44 -5.98
CA ALA A 90 -15.51 6.66 -6.93
C ALA A 90 -14.13 6.66 -6.24
N ASN A 91 -14.01 7.26 -5.06
CA ASN A 91 -12.75 7.32 -4.32
C ASN A 91 -12.35 5.95 -3.75
N TYR A 92 -13.29 5.18 -3.20
CA TYR A 92 -13.03 3.81 -2.73
C TYR A 92 -12.67 2.85 -3.87
N VAL A 93 -13.44 2.87 -4.96
CA VAL A 93 -13.16 2.02 -6.14
C VAL A 93 -11.80 2.36 -6.73
N THR A 94 -11.48 3.65 -6.88
CA THR A 94 -10.16 4.05 -7.39
C THR A 94 -9.01 3.74 -6.42
N LEU A 95 -9.21 3.83 -5.11
CA LEU A 95 -8.24 3.32 -4.14
C LEU A 95 -7.98 1.82 -4.40
N ILE A 96 -9.03 1.00 -4.30
CA ILE A 96 -8.91 -0.46 -4.35
C ILE A 96 -8.24 -0.90 -5.66
N LEU A 97 -8.69 -0.35 -6.78
CA LEU A 97 -8.16 -0.69 -8.10
C LEU A 97 -6.67 -0.38 -8.22
N PHE A 98 -6.23 0.83 -7.83
CA PHE A 98 -4.81 1.20 -7.91
C PHE A 98 -3.93 0.44 -6.90
N THR A 99 -4.46 0.13 -5.72
CA THR A 99 -3.76 -0.68 -4.72
C THR A 99 -3.55 -2.11 -5.23
N LEU A 100 -4.59 -2.74 -5.78
CA LEU A 100 -4.49 -4.12 -6.28
C LEU A 100 -3.61 -4.24 -7.53
N ILE A 101 -3.71 -3.29 -8.46
CA ILE A 101 -2.81 -3.23 -9.62
C ILE A 101 -1.36 -3.06 -9.17
N GLY A 102 -1.10 -2.13 -8.25
CA GLY A 102 0.24 -1.91 -7.71
C GLY A 102 0.80 -3.16 -7.02
N ALA A 103 0.00 -3.79 -6.18
CA ALA A 103 0.38 -5.03 -5.49
C ALA A 103 0.64 -6.18 -6.49
N GLY A 104 -0.19 -6.30 -7.53
CA GLY A 104 0.01 -7.28 -8.60
C GLY A 104 1.32 -7.07 -9.33
N ILE A 105 1.64 -5.83 -9.71
CA ILE A 105 2.92 -5.49 -10.34
C ILE A 105 4.09 -5.79 -9.40
N LEU A 106 3.98 -5.42 -8.12
CA LEU A 106 5.02 -5.69 -7.13
C LEU A 106 5.24 -7.20 -6.91
N SER A 107 4.19 -8.02 -6.97
CA SER A 107 4.30 -9.48 -6.86
C SER A 107 5.01 -10.15 -8.03
N LEU A 108 5.12 -9.45 -9.18
CA LEU A 108 5.93 -9.94 -10.29
C LEU A 108 7.41 -9.85 -9.99
N PHE A 109 7.83 -9.01 -9.04
CA PHE A 109 9.24 -8.84 -8.71
C PHE A 109 9.66 -9.77 -7.59
N HIS A 110 10.72 -10.52 -7.84
CA HIS A 110 11.35 -11.33 -6.82
C HIS A 110 12.48 -10.58 -6.13
N ILE A 111 12.39 -10.49 -4.80
CA ILE A 111 13.57 -10.20 -3.98
C ILE A 111 14.14 -11.57 -3.59
N PRO A 112 15.32 -11.97 -4.11
CA PRO A 112 15.88 -13.27 -3.77
C PRO A 112 16.26 -13.28 -2.30
N ASN A 113 15.43 -13.92 -1.47
CA ASN A 113 15.82 -14.35 -0.14
C ASN A 113 16.88 -15.44 -0.31
N SER A 114 17.94 -15.36 0.47
CA SER A 114 19.32 -15.74 0.13
C SER A 114 19.65 -17.20 -0.23
N ASN A 115 18.69 -18.09 -0.53
CA ASN A 115 18.97 -19.49 -0.90
C ASN A 115 17.98 -20.16 -1.88
N PHE A 116 17.08 -19.41 -2.53
CA PHE A 116 16.14 -20.04 -3.48
C PHE A 116 16.75 -20.21 -4.88
N ALA A 117 16.76 -21.46 -5.34
CA ALA A 117 17.24 -21.86 -6.67
C ALA A 117 16.46 -21.14 -7.78
N ALA A 118 17.18 -20.72 -8.82
CA ALA A 118 16.69 -19.96 -9.97
C ALA A 118 15.73 -20.75 -10.91
N SER A 119 15.16 -21.87 -10.47
CA SER A 119 14.40 -22.80 -11.30
C SER A 119 12.88 -22.79 -11.03
N GLY A 120 12.34 -21.76 -10.38
CA GLY A 120 10.90 -21.66 -10.12
C GLY A 120 10.40 -20.23 -9.96
N ILE A 121 9.17 -19.97 -10.40
CA ILE A 121 8.42 -18.77 -10.05
C ILE A 121 7.92 -18.95 -8.60
N SER A 122 8.74 -18.62 -7.61
CA SER A 122 8.20 -18.26 -6.29
C SER A 122 7.47 -16.90 -6.39
N ILE A 123 6.60 -16.57 -5.45
CA ILE A 123 5.99 -15.24 -5.36
C ILE A 123 6.37 -14.76 -3.96
N ASP A 124 7.20 -13.73 -3.85
CA ASP A 124 7.45 -13.09 -2.56
C ASP A 124 6.24 -12.19 -2.25
N VAL A 125 5.44 -12.64 -1.29
CA VAL A 125 4.12 -12.06 -0.98
C VAL A 125 4.20 -10.99 0.10
N THR A 126 5.33 -10.84 0.79
CA THR A 126 5.46 -9.95 1.96
C THR A 126 5.32 -8.48 1.56
N LEU A 127 6.07 -8.03 0.56
CA LEU A 127 6.06 -6.63 0.10
C LEU A 127 4.70 -6.22 -0.52
N PRO A 128 4.06 -7.05 -1.37
CA PRO A 128 2.69 -6.81 -1.83
C PRO A 128 1.66 -6.70 -0.69
N TYR A 129 1.74 -7.54 0.34
CA TYR A 129 0.79 -7.50 1.46
C TYR A 129 0.92 -6.23 2.30
N SER A 130 2.15 -5.83 2.62
CA SER A 130 2.39 -4.55 3.31
C SER A 130 1.89 -3.37 2.48
N TYR A 131 2.13 -3.38 1.16
CA TYR A 131 1.64 -2.33 0.26
C TYR A 131 0.11 -2.21 0.25
N ILE A 132 -0.61 -3.33 0.20
CA ILE A 132 -2.07 -3.36 0.28
C ILE A 132 -2.52 -2.78 1.62
N ALA A 133 -1.97 -3.30 2.72
CA ALA A 133 -2.40 -2.93 4.05
C ALA A 133 -2.20 -1.44 4.33
N ILE A 134 -1.05 -0.89 3.95
CA ILE A 134 -0.77 0.54 4.06
C ILE A 134 -1.83 1.34 3.29
N ASN A 135 -2.03 1.07 1.99
CA ASN A 135 -3.00 1.85 1.23
C ASN A 135 -4.44 1.73 1.75
N PHE A 136 -4.84 0.58 2.29
CA PHE A 136 -6.18 0.38 2.86
C PHE A 136 -6.36 1.13 4.17
N PHE A 137 -5.36 1.15 5.04
CA PHE A 137 -5.39 1.91 6.28
C PHE A 137 -5.35 3.44 6.07
N ALA A 138 -4.88 3.92 4.93
CA ALA A 138 -4.80 5.35 4.64
C ALA A 138 -6.18 6.04 4.75
N ILE A 139 -7.25 5.43 4.23
CA ILE A 139 -8.59 6.05 4.27
C ILE A 139 -9.16 6.12 5.70
N PRO A 140 -9.26 5.00 6.46
CA PRO A 140 -9.78 5.02 7.83
C PRO A 140 -9.00 5.93 8.78
N ILE A 141 -7.68 6.01 8.62
CA ILE A 141 -6.83 6.79 9.53
C ILE A 141 -6.89 8.28 9.19
N ALA A 142 -6.77 8.64 7.91
CA ALA A 142 -6.50 10.02 7.54
C ALA A 142 -7.69 10.77 6.93
N PHE A 143 -8.74 10.09 6.45
CA PHE A 143 -9.81 10.73 5.69
C PHE A 143 -11.16 10.64 6.41
N LYS A 144 -11.67 11.80 6.83
CA LYS A 144 -12.87 11.89 7.68
C LYS A 144 -14.18 11.92 6.90
N LYS A 145 -14.21 12.57 5.71
CA LYS A 145 -15.42 12.69 4.88
C LYS A 145 -15.14 12.42 3.40
N TYR A 146 -15.92 11.51 2.82
CA TYR A 146 -15.98 11.18 1.38
C TYR A 146 -14.63 10.90 0.71
N SER A 147 -13.60 10.59 1.50
CA SER A 147 -12.21 10.49 1.06
C SER A 147 -11.61 11.76 0.43
N GLU A 148 -12.30 12.90 0.48
CA GLU A 148 -11.82 14.20 -0.05
C GLU A 148 -11.54 15.22 1.06
N GLN A 149 -12.00 14.96 2.29
CA GLN A 149 -11.58 15.72 3.47
C GLN A 149 -10.55 14.92 4.27
N LYS A 150 -9.27 15.28 4.06
CA LYS A 150 -8.16 14.81 4.89
C LYS A 150 -8.23 15.47 6.27
N SER A 151 -7.95 14.71 7.32
CA SER A 151 -7.70 15.25 8.65
C SER A 151 -6.48 16.17 8.62
N GLU A 152 -6.60 17.38 9.14
CA GLU A 152 -5.52 18.37 9.16
C GLU A 152 -4.28 17.84 9.90
N ASN A 153 -4.51 17.11 10.99
CA ASN A 153 -3.45 16.61 11.89
C ASN A 153 -2.60 15.47 11.32
N ILE A 154 -2.96 14.89 10.18
CA ILE A 154 -2.26 13.71 9.63
C ILE A 154 -1.54 14.11 8.35
N SER A 155 -0.23 14.30 8.44
CA SER A 155 0.62 14.54 7.27
C SER A 155 0.94 13.23 6.56
N TYR A 156 1.17 13.31 5.24
CA TYR A 156 1.51 12.14 4.43
C TYR A 156 2.81 11.45 4.90
N LEU A 157 3.84 12.25 5.19
CA LEU A 157 5.13 11.73 5.66
C LEU A 157 5.00 11.07 7.04
N MET A 158 4.28 11.69 7.97
CA MET A 158 4.07 11.11 9.29
C MET A 158 3.28 9.79 9.20
N TYR A 159 2.26 9.76 8.34
CA TYR A 159 1.51 8.54 8.07
C TYR A 159 2.43 7.41 7.56
N LEU A 160 3.27 7.68 6.56
CA LEU A 160 4.21 6.67 6.04
C LEU A 160 5.22 6.22 7.09
N LEU A 161 5.81 7.14 7.86
CA LEU A 161 6.77 6.81 8.93
C LEU A 161 6.14 5.88 9.99
N VAL A 162 4.91 6.18 10.41
CA VAL A 162 4.19 5.34 11.37
C VAL A 162 3.97 3.94 10.80
N MET A 163 3.46 3.85 9.58
CA MET A 163 3.08 2.57 8.98
C MET A 163 4.28 1.69 8.60
N LEU A 164 5.38 2.29 8.14
CA LEU A 164 6.55 1.57 7.64
C LEU A 164 7.63 1.31 8.70
N LEU A 165 7.73 2.17 9.72
CA LEU A 165 8.76 2.04 10.76
C LEU A 165 8.16 1.74 12.13
N ILE A 166 7.25 2.60 12.61
CA ILE A 166 6.80 2.52 14.01
C ILE A 166 5.99 1.25 14.26
N ILE A 167 5.01 0.93 13.41
CA ILE A 167 4.16 -0.26 13.57
C ILE A 167 5.00 -1.56 13.55
N PRO A 168 5.89 -1.80 12.56
CA PRO A 168 6.75 -2.98 12.57
C PRO A 168 7.65 -3.06 13.81
N ILE A 169 8.28 -1.95 14.23
CA ILE A 169 9.13 -1.92 15.43
C ILE A 169 8.33 -2.30 16.68
N VAL A 170 7.14 -1.70 16.85
CA VAL A 170 6.27 -2.00 17.99
C VAL A 170 5.82 -3.46 17.97
N ALA A 171 5.49 -4.01 16.81
CA ALA A 171 5.12 -5.42 16.67
C ALA A 171 6.27 -6.37 17.07
N VAL A 172 7.50 -6.07 16.66
CA VAL A 172 8.69 -6.83 17.07
C VAL A 172 8.91 -6.73 18.59
N LEU A 173 8.77 -5.54 19.18
CA LEU A 173 8.92 -5.36 20.63
C LEU A 173 7.85 -6.12 21.43
N ILE A 174 6.60 -6.10 20.98
CA ILE A 174 5.49 -6.84 21.62
C ILE A 174 5.75 -8.34 21.53
N THR A 175 6.13 -8.85 20.35
CA THR A 175 6.40 -10.28 20.18
C THR A 175 7.58 -10.73 21.04
N LEU A 176 8.66 -9.95 21.11
CA LEU A 176 9.79 -10.22 22.02
C LEU A 176 9.36 -10.23 23.49
N ALA A 177 8.51 -9.29 23.92
CA ALA A 177 7.98 -9.26 25.29
C ALA A 177 7.16 -10.52 25.60
N VAL A 178 6.30 -10.96 24.68
CA VAL A 178 5.51 -12.21 24.82
C VAL A 178 6.45 -13.42 24.93
N LEU A 179 7.45 -13.54 24.06
CA LEU A 179 8.40 -14.65 24.11
C LEU A 179 9.15 -14.72 25.45
N LEU A 180 9.55 -13.57 25.98
CA LEU A 180 10.21 -13.46 27.29
C LEU A 180 9.30 -13.86 28.45
N ILE A 181 8.05 -13.37 28.48
CA ILE A 181 7.07 -13.65 29.54
C ILE A 181 6.71 -15.14 29.57
N PHE A 182 6.50 -15.75 28.41
CA PHE A 182 6.08 -17.15 28.28
C PHE A 182 7.26 -18.13 28.16
N LYS A 183 8.52 -17.66 28.23
CA LYS A 183 9.74 -18.46 28.08
C LYS A 183 9.75 -19.32 26.82
N ILE A 184 9.20 -18.78 25.73
CA ILE A 184 9.15 -19.45 24.43
C ILE A 184 10.50 -19.26 23.73
N LYS A 185 10.98 -20.28 23.01
CA LYS A 185 12.24 -20.19 22.25
C LYS A 185 12.17 -19.08 21.22
N LEU A 186 13.31 -18.40 21.00
CA LEU A 186 13.42 -17.30 20.03
C LEU A 186 13.07 -17.73 18.60
N THR A 187 13.30 -19.01 18.26
CA THR A 187 12.92 -19.61 16.96
C THR A 187 11.42 -19.55 16.67
N ALA A 188 10.58 -19.24 17.66
CA ALA A 188 9.16 -19.01 17.45
C ALA A 188 8.88 -17.72 16.63
N LEU A 189 9.82 -16.78 16.53
CA LEU A 189 9.70 -15.56 15.71
C LEU A 189 9.38 -15.87 14.24
N ASP A 190 9.93 -16.95 13.70
CA ASP A 190 9.70 -17.38 12.31
C ASP A 190 8.21 -17.69 12.04
N TYR A 191 7.45 -18.06 13.06
CA TYR A 191 6.01 -18.28 12.97
C TYR A 191 5.19 -17.00 13.17
N PHE A 192 5.74 -16.00 13.87
CA PHE A 192 5.05 -14.72 14.11
C PHE A 192 5.07 -13.80 12.89
N GLU A 193 6.13 -13.83 12.08
CA GLU A 193 6.22 -13.02 10.85
C GLU A 193 5.03 -13.23 9.89
N PRO A 194 4.70 -14.47 9.44
CA PRO A 194 3.57 -14.68 8.56
C PRO A 194 2.24 -14.32 9.24
N VAL A 195 2.07 -14.64 10.53
CA VAL A 195 0.86 -14.29 11.30
C VAL A 195 0.67 -12.77 11.33
N PHE A 196 1.75 -12.00 11.51
CA PHE A 196 1.70 -10.56 11.48
C PHE A 196 1.32 -10.05 10.08
N ASN A 197 1.94 -10.56 9.02
CA ASN A 197 1.67 -10.12 7.65
C ASN A 197 0.21 -10.39 7.23
N TYR A 198 -0.28 -11.62 7.43
CA TYR A 198 -1.67 -11.98 7.12
C TYR A 198 -2.67 -11.28 8.04
N GLY A 199 -2.35 -11.17 9.33
CA GLY A 199 -3.19 -10.46 10.31
C GLY A 199 -3.32 -8.98 9.99
N PHE A 200 -2.21 -8.32 9.62
CA PHE A 200 -2.18 -6.92 9.24
C PHE A 200 -2.97 -6.66 7.96
N LEU A 201 -2.86 -7.54 6.97
CA LEU A 201 -3.67 -7.51 5.75
C LEU A 201 -5.16 -7.70 6.07
N GLY A 202 -5.52 -8.71 6.85
CA GLY A 202 -6.91 -8.97 7.26
C GLY A 202 -7.54 -7.79 8.00
N LEU A 203 -6.82 -7.22 8.97
CA LEU A 203 -7.26 -6.02 9.69
C LEU A 203 -7.45 -4.84 8.73
N SER A 204 -6.52 -4.60 7.79
CA SER A 204 -6.64 -3.48 6.85
C SER A 204 -7.92 -3.55 6.01
N ILE A 205 -8.31 -4.75 5.57
CA ILE A 205 -9.53 -5.00 4.81
C ILE A 205 -10.77 -4.72 5.66
N ILE A 206 -10.80 -5.25 6.89
CA ILE A 206 -11.92 -5.06 7.82
C ILE A 206 -12.11 -3.56 8.11
N PHE A 207 -11.02 -2.84 8.40
CA PHE A 207 -11.07 -1.40 8.67
C PHE A 207 -11.53 -0.60 7.45
N LEU A 208 -11.08 -0.95 6.25
CA LEU A 208 -11.52 -0.29 5.03
C LEU A 208 -13.04 -0.46 4.81
N ILE A 209 -13.54 -1.69 4.93
CA ILE A 209 -14.96 -2.04 4.76
C ILE A 209 -15.81 -1.36 5.84
N ALA A 210 -15.41 -1.46 7.11
CA ALA A 210 -16.12 -0.84 8.21
C ALA A 210 -16.22 0.68 8.02
N ASN A 211 -15.11 1.33 7.65
CA ASN A 211 -15.10 2.76 7.40
C ASN A 211 -15.97 3.15 6.19
N TYR A 212 -16.01 2.33 5.13
CA TYR A 212 -16.92 2.57 4.01
C TYR A 212 -18.37 2.61 4.48
N PHE A 213 -18.82 1.64 5.27
CA PHE A 213 -20.19 1.61 5.79
C PHE A 213 -20.49 2.77 6.75
N ILE A 214 -19.53 3.14 7.60
CA ILE A 214 -19.66 4.32 8.49
C ILE A 214 -19.83 5.60 7.68
N GLN A 215 -19.02 5.78 6.63
CA GLN A 215 -19.13 6.97 5.77
C GLN A 215 -20.41 6.93 4.94
N TYR A 216 -20.77 5.79 4.37
CA TYR A 216 -21.99 5.59 3.59
C TYR A 216 -23.25 6.00 4.38
N LYS A 217 -23.35 5.60 5.65
CA LYS A 217 -24.45 5.99 6.55
C LYS A 217 -24.54 7.50 6.81
N LYS A 218 -23.43 8.24 6.68
CA LYS A 218 -23.40 9.71 6.83
C LYS A 218 -23.74 10.44 5.54
N VAL A 219 -23.82 9.71 4.42
CA VAL A 219 -24.06 10.27 3.08
C VAL A 219 -25.53 10.19 2.69
N ASN A 220 -26.20 9.10 3.07
CA ASN A 220 -27.65 8.92 2.99
C ASN A 220 -28.35 9.75 4.06
#